data_AF-K4IG40-F1
#
_entry.id   AF-K4IG40-F1
#
_cell.length_a   1.000
_cell.length_b   1.000
_cell.length_c   1.000
_cell.angle_alpha   90.00
_cell.angle_beta   90.00
_cell.angle_gamma   90.00
#
_symmetry.space_group_name_H-M   'P 1'
#
loop_
_entity.id
_entity.type
_entity.pdbx_description
1 polymer ?
#
loop_
_entity_poly.entity_id
_entity_poly.type
_entity_poly.pdbx_seq_one_letter_code
_entity_poly.pdbx_strand_id
1 'polypeptide(L)' 'MDRNLIIGLIFMTIALWFWAIIDITRSRFKNPIMNTVCLLVVLFFPALGSILFLILRKKLITKEKRKFQPNFTRTE' A
#
# COMPACT_ATOMS: atom_id res chain seq x y z
N MET A 1 21.64 -21.14 11.61
CA MET A 1 20.38 -20.93 10.87
C MET A 1 20.37 -21.88 9.70
N ASP A 2 19.37 -22.75 9.63
CA ASP A 2 19.26 -23.73 8.55
C ASP A 2 19.08 -23.00 7.21
N ARG A 3 19.81 -23.39 6.16
CA ARG A 3 19.73 -22.76 4.82
C ARG A 3 18.29 -22.67 4.32
N ASN A 4 17.49 -23.68 4.62
CA ASN A 4 16.09 -23.75 4.21
C ASN A 4 15.24 -22.64 4.84
N LEU A 5 15.52 -22.26 6.09
CA LEU A 5 14.85 -21.15 6.77
C LEU A 5 15.21 -19.81 6.13
N ILE A 6 16.47 -19.63 5.74
CA ILE A 6 16.95 -18.40 5.08
C ILE A 6 16.30 -18.26 3.71
N ILE A 7 16.24 -19.34 2.92
CA ILE A 7 15.60 -19.35 1.60
C ILE A 7 14.11 -19.04 1.72
N GLY A 8 13.41 -19.64 2.69
CA GLY A 8 12.00 -19.36 2.96
C GLY A 8 11.75 -17.89 3.31
N LEU A 9 12.60 -17.30 4.15
CA LEU A 9 12.49 -15.89 4.55
C LEU A 9 12.68 -14.94 3.35
N ILE A 10 13.62 -15.25 2.46
CA ILE A 10 13.86 -14.48 1.24
C ILE A 10 12.65 -14.52 0.32
N PHE A 11 12.10 -15.72 0.06
CA PHE A 11 10.91 -15.89 -0.78
C PHE A 11 9.71 -15.12 -0.24
N MET A 12 9.49 -15.20 1.08
CA MET A 12 8.41 -14.47 1.75
C MET A 12 8.58 -12.96 1.63
N THR A 13 9.80 -12.46 1.77
CA THR A 13 10.12 -11.03 1.63
C THR A 13 9.88 -10.55 0.20
N ILE A 14 10.28 -11.33 -0.80
CA ILE A 14 10.04 -11.01 -2.23
C ILE A 14 8.54 -11.00 -2.54
N ALA A 15 7.79 -11.99 -2.07
CA ALA A 15 6.34 -12.04 -2.27
C ALA A 15 5.64 -10.82 -1.66
N LEU A 16 6.02 -10.44 -0.43
CA LEU A 16 5.49 -9.25 0.24
C LEU A 16 5.83 -7.97 -0.53
N TRP A 17 7.05 -7.88 -1.06
CA TRP A 17 7.52 -6.73 -1.83
C TRP A 17 6.73 -6.53 -3.12
N PHE A 18 6.58 -7.59 -3.92
CA PHE A 18 5.76 -7.55 -5.14
C PHE A 18 4.30 -7.18 -4.82
N TRP A 19 3.76 -7.75 -3.74
CA TRP A 19 2.41 -7.43 -3.30
C TRP A 19 2.26 -5.96 -2.92
N ALA A 20 3.25 -5.37 -2.25
CA ALA A 20 3.25 -3.94 -1.91
C ALA A 20 3.28 -3.05 -3.17
N ILE A 21 4.08 -3.39 -4.19
CA ILE A 21 4.13 -2.66 -5.46
C ILE A 21 2.77 -2.71 -6.17
N ILE A 22 2.12 -3.88 -6.20
CA ILE A 22 0.79 -4.03 -6.79
C ILE A 22 -0.26 -3.23 -5.99
N ASP A 23 -0.20 -3.24 -4.65
CA ASP A 23 -1.12 -2.47 -3.80
C ASP A 23 -0.94 -0.96 -4.03
N ILE A 24 0.28 -0.47 -4.18
CA ILE A 24 0.59 0.94 -4.50
C ILE A 24 0.05 1.31 -5.87
N THR A 25 0.37 0.54 -6.92
CA THR A 25 -0.06 0.85 -8.29
C THR A 25 -1.56 0.80 -8.47
N ARG A 26 -2.25 -0.10 -7.76
CA ARG A 26 -3.72 -0.23 -7.81
C ARG A 26 -4.45 0.80 -6.94
N SER A 27 -3.79 1.32 -5.90
CA SER A 27 -4.41 2.27 -4.98
C SER A 27 -4.48 3.67 -5.59
N ARG A 28 -5.68 4.25 -5.66
CA ARG A 28 -5.87 5.63 -6.12
C ARG A 28 -5.50 6.60 -5.00
N PHE A 29 -4.24 7.04 -4.99
CA PHE A 29 -3.80 8.11 -4.10
C PHE A 29 -4.41 9.45 -4.53
N LYS A 30 -4.81 10.26 -3.54
CA LYS A 30 -5.33 11.61 -3.77
C LYS A 30 -4.32 12.51 -4.47
N ASN A 31 -3.03 12.31 -4.17
CA ASN A 31 -1.91 13.03 -4.78
C ASN A 31 -1.05 12.09 -5.65
N PRO A 32 -0.93 12.34 -6.96
CA PRO A 32 -0.13 11.50 -7.86
C PRO A 32 1.37 11.54 -7.53
N ILE A 33 1.86 12.66 -6.99
CA ILE A 33 3.25 12.81 -6.55
C ILE A 33 3.55 11.85 -5.39
N MET A 34 2.63 11.74 -4.42
CA MET A 34 2.82 10.85 -3.26
C MET A 34 2.79 9.37 -3.64
N ASN A 35 2.00 9.00 -4.64
CA ASN A 35 2.02 7.65 -5.20
C ASN A 35 3.42 7.31 -5.73
N THR A 36 3.96 8.20 -6.58
CA THR A 36 5.26 8.01 -7.22
C THR A 36 6.40 7.92 -6.20
N VAL A 37 6.38 8.79 -5.18
CA VAL A 37 7.37 8.75 -4.08
C VAL A 37 7.28 7.45 -3.29
N CYS A 38 6.07 6.98 -2.95
CA CYS A 38 5.90 5.71 -2.25
C CYS A 38 6.40 4.52 -3.08
N LEU A 39 6.09 4.51 -4.38
CA LEU A 39 6.54 3.48 -5.31
C LEU A 39 8.06 3.47 -5.42
N LEU A 40 8.70 4.64 -5.53
CA LEU A 40 10.17 4.76 -5.53
C LEU A 40 10.78 4.20 -4.24
N VAL A 41 10.24 4.57 -3.07
CA VAL A 41 10.75 4.09 -1.77
C VAL A 41 10.64 2.57 -1.66
N VAL A 42 9.51 1.98 -2.07
CA VAL A 42 9.32 0.52 -2.05
C VAL A 42 10.23 -0.17 -3.06
N LEU A 43 10.45 0.42 -4.23
CA LEU A 43 11.32 -0.14 -5.27
C LEU A 43 12.79 -0.20 -4.82
N PHE A 44 13.30 0.86 -4.20
CA PHE A 44 14.69 0.94 -3.74
C PHE A 44 14.93 0.19 -2.42
N PHE A 45 13.90 0.01 -1.59
CA PHE A 45 13.99 -0.66 -0.30
C PHE A 45 12.94 -1.77 -0.19
N PRO A 46 13.25 -3.02 -0.59
CA PRO A 46 12.25 -4.08 -0.64
C PRO A 46 11.63 -4.41 0.71
N ALA A 47 12.45 -4.61 1.74
CA ALA A 47 11.96 -4.90 3.09
C ALA A 47 11.48 -3.61 3.81
N LEU A 48 12.36 -2.62 3.93
CA LEU A 48 12.09 -1.38 4.66
C LEU A 48 11.00 -0.54 4.00
N GLY A 49 11.01 -0.44 2.67
CA GLY A 49 10.01 0.31 1.90
C GLY A 49 8.63 -0.34 1.97
N SER A 50 8.53 -1.66 1.93
CA SER A 50 7.25 -2.36 2.15
C SER A 50 6.67 -2.09 3.54
N ILE A 51 7.51 -2.09 4.58
CA ILE A 51 7.11 -1.79 5.96
C ILE A 51 6.68 -0.32 6.10
N LEU A 52 7.50 0.61 5.58
CA LEU A 52 7.18 2.04 5.57
C LEU A 52 5.88 2.31 4.83
N PHE A 53 5.67 1.66 3.68
CA PHE A 53 4.43 1.73 2.95
C PHE A 53 3.26 1.26 3.81
N LEU A 54 3.34 0.12 4.49
CA LEU A 54 2.24 -0.39 5.33
C LEU A 54 1.87 0.56 6.48
N ILE A 55 2.86 1.22 7.09
CA ILE A 55 2.64 2.20 8.15
C ILE A 55 2.02 3.48 7.58
N LEU A 56 2.62 4.02 6.52
CA LEU A 56 2.20 5.26 5.88
C LEU A 56 0.86 5.12 5.16
N ARG A 57 0.57 3.96 4.56
CA ARG A 57 -0.69 3.59 3.90
C ARG A 57 -1.90 3.99 4.73
N LYS A 58 -1.88 3.76 6.05
CA LYS A 58 -2.98 4.14 6.94
C LYS A 58 -3.24 5.64 6.99
N LYS A 59 -2.20 6.46 6.78
CA LYS A 59 -2.25 7.93 6.82
C LYS A 59 -2.41 8.55 5.43
N LEU A 60 -1.81 7.93 4.41
CA LEU A 60 -1.75 8.45 3.03
C LEU A 60 -2.94 8.01 2.17
N ILE A 61 -3.46 6.79 2.39
CA ILE A 61 -4.74 6.43 1.81
C ILE A 61 -5.79 7.16 2.61
N THR A 62 -6.25 8.30 2.09
CA THR A 62 -7.54 8.86 2.46
C THR A 62 -8.58 7.84 2.02
N LYS A 63 -8.81 6.79 2.83
CA LYS A 63 -10.12 6.18 2.89
C LYS A 63 -10.99 7.30 3.44
N GLU A 64 -11.45 8.19 2.55
CA GLU A 64 -12.69 8.93 2.76
C GLU A 64 -13.61 7.90 3.40
N LYS A 65 -13.86 8.02 4.70
CA LYS A 65 -14.81 7.14 5.38
C LYS A 65 -16.04 7.29 4.52
N ARG A 66 -16.46 6.24 3.82
CA ARG A 66 -17.50 6.31 2.80
C ARG A 66 -18.69 7.01 3.45
N LYS A 67 -18.83 8.31 3.23
CA LYS A 67 -19.85 9.10 3.92
C LYS A 67 -21.10 8.76 3.15
N PHE A 68 -21.92 7.91 3.74
CA PHE A 68 -23.25 7.66 3.21
C PHE A 68 -24.01 8.98 3.36
N GLN A 69 -24.02 9.76 2.28
CA GLN A 69 -24.81 10.98 2.12
C GLN A 69 -25.93 10.69 1.11
N PRO A 70 -26.96 9.93 1.51
CA PRO A 70 -28.11 9.72 0.66
C PRO A 70 -28.87 11.04 0.52
N ASN A 71 -29.04 11.51 -0.72
CA ASN A 71 -29.89 12.64 -1.00
C ASN A 71 -31.34 12.15 -1.12
N PHE A 72 -32.03 12.05 0.03
CA PHE A 72 -33.46 11.73 0.06
C PHE A 72 -34.28 13.02 -0.12
N THR A 73 -34.19 13.67 -1.28
CA THR A 73 -35.16 14.71 -1.63
C THR A 73 -36.51 14.06 -1.88
N ARG A 74 -37.46 14.28 -0.97
CA ARG A 74 -38.86 13.94 -1.15
C ARG A 74 -39.52 15.16 -1.79
N THR A 75 -39.84 15.07 -3.08
CA THR A 75 -40.71 16.05 -3.74
C THR A 75 -42.13 15.75 -3.29
N GLU A 76 -42.79 16.74 -2.71
CA GLU A 76 -44.20 16.69 -2.28
C GLU A 76 -45.17 16.47 -3.45
#